data_AF-A0A830D5P9-F1
#
_entry.id   AF-A0A830D5P9-F1
#
_cell.length_a   1.000
_cell.length_b   1.000
_cell.length_c   1.000
_cell.angle_alpha   90.00
_cell.angle_beta   90.00
_cell.angle_gamma   90.00
#
_symmetry.space_group_name_H-M   'P 1'
#
loop_
_entity.id
_entity.type
_entity.pdbx_description
1 polymer ?
#
loop_
_entity_poly.entity_id
_entity_poly.type
_entity_poly.pdbx_seq_one_letter_code
_entity_poly.pdbx_strand_id
1 'polypeptide(L)' 'MKTCPICLRDPTVGAQVSRFPSCAHAFHSHCIVGWLREKNNSCPMCRVPAHTLF' A
#
# COMPACT_ATOMS: atom_id res chain seq x y z
N MET A 1 -3.94 -7.17 -12.66
CA MET A 1 -3.54 -7.62 -11.32
C MET A 1 -4.18 -6.69 -10.29
N LYS A 2 -5.19 -7.16 -9.54
CA LYS A 2 -5.90 -6.33 -8.54
C LYS A 2 -5.70 -6.84 -7.12
N THR A 3 -4.79 -7.79 -6.93
CA THR A 3 -4.55 -8.47 -5.66
C THR A 3 -3.63 -7.63 -4.78
N CYS A 4 -3.98 -7.42 -3.51
CA CYS A 4 -3.14 -6.69 -2.57
C CYS A 4 -1.85 -7.47 -2.32
N PRO A 5 -0.65 -6.94 -2.63
CA PRO A 5 0.61 -7.68 -2.53
C PRO A 5 1.07 -7.92 -1.08
N ILE A 6 0.45 -7.25 -0.09
CA ILE A 6 0.76 -7.43 1.33
C ILE A 6 0.07 -8.69 1.87
N CYS A 7 -1.20 -8.91 1.53
CA CYS A 7 -1.99 -10.03 2.04
C CYS A 7 -2.35 -11.08 0.98
N LEU A 8 -1.95 -10.86 -0.28
CA LEU A 8 -2.22 -11.70 -1.44
C LEU A 8 -3.71 -12.00 -1.66
N ARG A 9 -4.59 -11.04 -1.32
CA ARG A 9 -6.06 -11.14 -1.51
C ARG A 9 -6.58 -10.04 -2.42
N ASP A 10 -7.59 -10.37 -3.22
CA ASP A 10 -8.30 -9.40 -4.04
C ASP A 10 -9.24 -8.53 -3.19
N PRO A 11 -9.39 -7.24 -3.53
CA PRO A 11 -10.34 -6.35 -2.88
C PRO A 11 -11.76 -6.79 -3.20
N THR A 12 -12.55 -6.99 -2.15
CA THR A 12 -13.98 -7.28 -2.26
C THR A 12 -14.79 -5.99 -2.41
N VAL A 13 -16.05 -6.11 -2.86
CA VAL A 13 -16.97 -4.96 -2.90
C VAL A 13 -17.12 -4.39 -1.49
N GLY A 14 -16.83 -3.10 -1.32
CA GLY A 14 -16.81 -2.42 -0.03
C GLY A 14 -15.47 -2.43 0.71
N ALA A 15 -14.44 -3.10 0.18
CA ALA A 15 -13.09 -3.03 0.74
C ALA A 15 -12.49 -1.61 0.57
N GLN A 16 -11.95 -1.06 1.65
CA GLN A 16 -11.21 0.20 1.61
C GLN A 16 -9.83 -0.03 1.01
N VAL A 17 -9.54 0.66 -0.09
CA VAL A 17 -8.27 0.58 -0.82
C VAL A 17 -7.64 1.97 -0.81
N SER A 18 -6.40 2.05 -0.34
CA SER A 18 -5.59 3.26 -0.33
C SER A 18 -4.50 3.16 -1.40
N ARG A 19 -4.28 4.27 -2.12
CA ARG A 19 -3.16 4.38 -3.06
C ARG A 19 -1.97 5.02 -2.37
N PHE A 20 -0.79 4.50 -2.63
CA PHE A 20 0.45 5.06 -2.12
C PHE A 20 0.75 6.39 -2.83
N PRO A 21 1.10 7.47 -2.10
CA PRO A 21 1.19 8.81 -2.68
C PRO A 21 2.25 8.94 -3.79
N SER A 22 3.41 8.32 -3.62
CA SER A 22 4.57 8.51 -4.50
C SER A 22 4.57 7.65 -5.77
N CYS A 23 3.74 6.61 -5.84
CA CYS A 23 3.75 5.64 -6.96
C CYS A 23 2.36 5.15 -7.38
N ALA A 24 1.30 5.61 -6.72
CA ALA A 24 -0.09 5.27 -6.97
C ALA A 24 -0.46 3.76 -6.87
N HIS A 25 0.46 2.89 -6.42
CA HIS A 25 0.14 1.49 -6.16
C HIS A 25 -0.97 1.36 -5.11
N ALA A 26 -1.92 0.48 -5.38
CA ALA A 26 -3.11 0.28 -4.57
C ALA A 26 -2.95 -0.88 -3.60
N PHE A 27 -3.35 -0.67 -2.35
CA PHE A 27 -3.29 -1.65 -1.27
C PHE A 27 -4.56 -1.54 -0.42
N HIS A 28 -4.95 -2.60 0.29
CA HIS A 28 -5.98 -2.44 1.32
C HIS A 28 -5.52 -1.41 2.35
N SER A 29 -6.41 -0.51 2.74
CA SER A 29 -6.10 0.58 3.68
C SER A 29 -5.53 0.02 4.99
N HIS A 30 -6.09 -1.06 5.52
CA HIS A 30 -5.55 -1.72 6.72
C HIS A 30 -4.15 -2.32 6.47
N CYS A 31 -3.93 -2.99 5.34
CA CYS A 31 -2.64 -3.59 5.03
C CYS A 31 -1.52 -2.54 4.93
N ILE A 32 -1.77 -1.43 4.22
CA ILE A 32 -0.74 -0.40 4.08
C ILE A 32 -0.50 0.37 5.38
N VAL A 33 -1.54 0.59 6.19
CA VAL A 33 -1.39 1.21 7.52
C VAL A 33 -0.55 0.33 8.46
N GLY A 34 -0.78 -0.99 8.47
CA GLY A 34 0.04 -1.93 9.23
C GLY A 34 1.51 -1.87 8.80
N TRP A 35 1.75 -1.95 7.50
CA TRP A 35 3.08 -1.88 6.91
C TRP A 35 3.84 -0.59 7.28
N LEU A 36 3.18 0.57 7.19
CA LEU A 36 3.78 1.85 7.57
C LEU A 36 4.08 1.94 9.08
N ARG A 37 3.23 1.33 9.92
CA ARG A 37 3.45 1.29 11.39
C ARG A 37 4.65 0.43 11.78
N GLU A 38 4.96 -0.61 11.02
CA GLU A 38 6.09 -1.53 11.28
C GLU A 38 7.47 -0.98 10.85
N LYS A 39 7.58 0.33 10.58
CA LYS A 39 8.79 1.09 10.15
C LYS A 39 9.15 1.07 8.66
N ASN A 40 8.31 0.51 7.78
CA ASN A 40 8.55 0.60 6.35
C ASN A 40 7.82 1.79 5.73
N ASN A 41 8.47 2.96 5.70
CA ASN A 41 7.99 4.16 4.99
C ASN A 41 8.17 4.06 3.46
N SER A 42 8.08 2.88 2.87
CA SER A 42 8.29 2.64 1.44
C SER A 42 7.23 1.72 0.85
N CYS A 43 7.00 1.87 -0.46
CA CYS A 43 6.02 1.08 -1.18
C CYS A 43 6.43 -0.41 -1.20
N PRO A 44 5.56 -1.35 -0.80
CA PRO A 44 5.87 -2.78 -0.84
C PRO A 44 6.14 -3.33 -2.25
N MET A 45 5.61 -2.68 -3.29
CA MET A 45 5.75 -3.12 -4.68
C MET A 45 7.03 -2.62 -5.34
N CYS A 46 7.30 -1.32 -5.25
CA CYS A 46 8.40 -0.68 -5.98
C CYS A 46 9.46 -0.06 -5.06
N ARG A 47 9.31 -0.19 -3.73
CA ARG A 47 10.22 0.34 -2.70
C ARG A 47 10.42 1.87 -2.72
N VAL A 48 9.57 2.61 -3.43
CA VAL A 48 9.58 4.08 -3.43
C VAL A 48 9.15 4.61 -2.06
N PRO A 49 9.89 5.54 -1.43
CA PRO A 49 9.54 6.10 -0.12
C PRO A 49 8.25 6.95 -0.14
N ALA A 50 7.50 6.92 0.97
CA ALA A 50 6.24 7.65 1.18
C ALA A 50 6.47 9.17 1.26
N HIS A 51 7.59 9.58 1.86
CA HIS A 51 8.03 10.95 1.87
C HIS A 51 8.97 11.15 0.69
N THR A 52 8.46 11.73 -0.39
CA THR A 52 9.31 12.45 -1.34
C THR A 52 9.64 13.78 -0.67
N LEU A 53 10.60 13.77 0.25
CA LEU A 53 11.22 15.02 0.71
C LEU A 53 11.96 15.57 -0.50
N PHE A 54 11.48 16.70 -1.01
CA PHE A 54 12.28 17.64 -1.77
C PHE A 54 13.17 18.42 -0.80
#